data_AF-X0S865-F1
#
_entry.id   AF-X0S865-F1
#
_cell.length_a   1.000
_cell.length_b   1.000
_cell.length_c   1.000
_cell.angle_alpha   90.00
_cell.angle_beta   90.00
_cell.angle_gamma   90.00
#
_symmetry.space_group_name_H-M   'P 1'
#
loop_
_entity.id
_entity.type
_entity.pdbx_description
1 polymer ?
#
loop_
_entity_poly.entity_id
_entity_poly.type
_entity_poly.pdbx_seq_one_letter_code
_entity_poly.pdbx_strand_id
1 'polypeptide(L)'
;ATSGGTSFDQYNTVLAHTKTYNPLADYGSGVLLGHPEHRGWNFNMKMFENLVDTDLTTIEPNFQLSQYQVYNNMVRTVQKDYPIHLWRKSENGMIIGNSAFDTTSTKNVVSPYSSPTGWDDPENIFKDNNLNLQASIGN
;
A
#
# COMPACT_ATOMS: atom_id res chain seq x y z
N ALA A 1 -29.59 -15.64 7.48
CA ALA A 1 -28.14 -15.78 7.24
C ALA A 1 -27.91 -15.68 5.74
N THR A 2 -27.09 -14.75 5.26
CA THR A 2 -26.61 -14.81 3.88
C THR A 2 -25.66 -16.00 3.79
N SER A 3 -25.89 -16.93 2.87
CA SER A 3 -24.86 -17.90 2.52
C SER A 3 -23.67 -17.11 1.99
N GLY A 4 -22.50 -17.26 2.61
CA GLY A 4 -21.28 -16.60 2.15
C GLY A 4 -21.05 -16.89 0.66
N GLY A 5 -20.52 -15.91 -0.07
CA GLY A 5 -20.11 -16.11 -1.46
C GLY A 5 -18.87 -17.01 -1.55
N THR A 6 -18.69 -17.67 -2.70
CA THR A 6 -17.46 -18.41 -3.00
C THR A 6 -16.33 -17.42 -3.29
N SER A 7 -15.15 -17.67 -2.73
CA SER A 7 -13.94 -16.89 -2.99
C SER A 7 -12.97 -17.72 -3.81
N PHE A 8 -12.20 -17.07 -4.66
CA PHE A 8 -11.21 -17.70 -5.55
C PHE A 8 -9.89 -16.97 -5.42
N ASP A 9 -8.82 -17.70 -5.69
CA ASP A 9 -7.49 -17.12 -5.79
C ASP A 9 -7.38 -16.30 -7.07
N GLN A 10 -6.63 -15.21 -6.99
CA GLN A 10 -6.36 -14.26 -8.05
C GLN A 10 -4.87 -14.23 -8.34
N TYR A 11 -4.51 -14.27 -9.62
CA TYR A 11 -3.13 -14.34 -10.07
C TYR A 11 -2.87 -13.25 -11.12
N ASN A 12 -1.63 -12.79 -11.19
CA ASN A 12 -1.12 -11.99 -12.31
C ASN A 12 -1.92 -10.72 -12.59
N THR A 13 -2.33 -10.01 -11.54
CA THR A 13 -3.13 -8.79 -11.67
C THR A 13 -2.25 -7.56 -11.77
N VAL A 14 -2.58 -6.67 -12.70
CA VAL A 14 -1.87 -5.41 -12.90
C VAL A 14 -2.82 -4.23 -12.68
N LEU A 15 -2.41 -3.31 -11.81
CA LEU A 15 -3.00 -1.99 -11.63
C LEU A 15 -1.96 -0.94 -12.03
N ALA A 16 -2.14 -0.34 -13.20
CA ALA A 16 -1.16 0.60 -13.73
C ALA A 16 -1.79 1.81 -14.40
N HIS A 17 -1.09 2.94 -14.35
CA HIS A 17 -1.47 4.21 -15.00
C HIS A 17 -2.86 4.71 -14.59
N THR A 18 -3.24 4.46 -13.34
CA THR A 18 -4.53 4.90 -12.78
C THR A 18 -4.37 6.11 -11.86
N LYS A 19 -5.48 6.81 -11.65
CA LYS A 19 -5.59 7.87 -10.65
C LYS A 19 -6.67 7.50 -9.63
N THR A 20 -6.27 7.35 -8.38
CA THR A 20 -7.15 7.23 -7.21
C THR A 20 -7.15 8.57 -6.50
N TYR A 21 -8.33 9.17 -6.32
CA TYR A 21 -8.50 10.43 -5.63
C TYR A 21 -9.64 10.31 -4.61
N ASN A 22 -9.31 10.43 -3.32
CA ASN A 22 -10.27 10.31 -2.23
C ASN A 22 -9.97 11.35 -1.13
N PRO A 23 -10.41 12.61 -1.31
CA PRO A 23 -10.10 13.73 -0.41
C PRO A 23 -11.10 13.85 0.75
N LEU A 24 -11.75 12.74 1.13
CA LEU A 24 -12.68 12.79 2.26
C LEU A 24 -11.88 12.93 3.55
N ALA A 25 -11.96 14.10 4.16
CA ALA A 25 -11.33 14.36 5.45
C ALA A 25 -11.69 13.25 6.45
N ASP A 26 -10.65 12.70 7.10
CA ASP A 26 -10.69 11.67 8.14
C ASP A 26 -11.08 10.25 7.68
N TYR A 27 -11.47 10.06 6.41
CA TYR A 27 -11.96 8.76 5.91
C TYR A 27 -11.44 8.35 4.53
N GLY A 28 -10.77 9.25 3.82
CA GLY A 28 -10.33 9.02 2.45
C GLY A 28 -9.21 7.99 2.39
N SER A 29 -9.54 6.74 2.06
CA SER A 29 -8.57 5.67 1.82
C SER A 29 -8.42 5.36 0.33
N GLY A 30 -7.27 4.81 -0.02
CA GLY A 30 -6.88 4.48 -1.38
C GLY A 30 -7.03 2.99 -1.67
N VAL A 31 -5.91 2.35 -1.99
CA VAL A 31 -5.85 0.98 -2.50
C VAL A 31 -5.49 0.01 -1.39
N LEU A 32 -6.41 -0.90 -1.10
CA LEU A 32 -6.13 -2.11 -0.35
C LEU A 32 -5.66 -3.18 -1.34
N LEU A 33 -4.37 -3.53 -1.30
CA LEU A 33 -3.79 -4.54 -2.18
C LEU A 33 -3.80 -5.89 -1.46
N GLY A 34 -4.70 -6.79 -1.85
CA GLY A 34 -4.95 -8.06 -1.17
C GLY A 34 -6.40 -8.19 -0.71
N HIS A 35 -6.70 -9.19 0.11
CA HIS A 35 -8.05 -9.44 0.61
C HIS A 35 -8.05 -9.63 2.13
N PRO A 36 -9.22 -9.54 2.81
CA PRO A 36 -9.35 -10.02 4.17
C PRO A 36 -8.97 -11.51 4.30
N GLU A 37 -8.52 -11.92 5.49
CA GLU A 37 -7.97 -13.27 5.78
C GLU A 37 -8.84 -14.46 5.34
N HIS A 38 -10.16 -14.30 5.24
CA HIS A 38 -11.13 -15.34 4.90
C HIS A 38 -11.45 -15.46 3.41
N ARG A 39 -10.67 -14.81 2.54
CA ARG A 39 -10.84 -14.79 1.08
C ARG A 39 -9.69 -15.52 0.39
N GLY A 40 -9.83 -15.70 -0.93
CA GLY A 40 -8.79 -16.30 -1.75
C GLY A 40 -7.53 -15.45 -1.80
N TRP A 41 -6.43 -16.11 -2.14
CA TRP A 41 -5.11 -15.53 -2.27
C TRP A 41 -4.96 -14.63 -3.47
N ASN A 42 -4.02 -13.69 -3.37
CA ASN A 42 -3.56 -12.83 -4.44
C ASN A 42 -2.07 -13.08 -4.65
N PHE A 43 -1.70 -13.57 -5.83
CA PHE A 43 -0.32 -13.86 -6.18
C PHE A 43 0.12 -13.07 -7.40
N ASN A 44 1.37 -12.58 -7.37
CA ASN A 44 1.96 -11.84 -8.49
C ASN A 44 1.14 -10.60 -8.90
N MET A 45 0.73 -9.80 -7.92
CA MET A 45 0.09 -8.51 -8.17
C MET A 45 1.13 -7.42 -8.45
N LYS A 46 0.87 -6.56 -9.41
CA LYS A 46 1.73 -5.42 -9.75
C LYS A 46 0.93 -4.13 -9.70
N MET A 47 1.41 -3.15 -8.95
CA MET A 47 0.86 -1.81 -8.87
C MET A 47 1.93 -0.79 -9.22
N PHE A 48 1.82 -0.14 -10.38
CA PHE A 48 2.86 0.78 -10.82
C PHE A 48 2.40 1.99 -11.61
N GLU A 49 3.18 3.07 -11.52
CA GLU A 49 2.94 4.31 -12.25
C GLU A 49 1.53 4.86 -12.05
N ASN A 50 0.98 4.67 -10.84
CA ASN A 50 -0.31 5.22 -10.44
C ASN A 50 -0.12 6.51 -9.65
N LEU A 51 -1.17 7.33 -9.64
CA LEU A 51 -1.34 8.43 -8.69
C LEU A 51 -2.37 8.04 -7.63
N VAL A 52 -2.01 8.08 -6.36
CA VAL A 52 -2.92 7.84 -5.23
C VAL A 52 -2.87 9.02 -4.28
N ASP A 53 -3.92 9.84 -4.29
CA ASP A 53 -4.04 11.07 -3.50
C ASP A 53 -5.26 10.97 -2.58
N THR A 54 -4.99 10.87 -1.28
CA THR A 54 -5.98 10.51 -0.26
C THR A 54 -5.68 11.25 1.04
N ASP A 55 -6.66 11.41 1.92
CA ASP A 55 -6.42 12.08 3.20
C ASP A 55 -5.89 11.12 4.28
N LEU A 56 -6.31 9.85 4.29
CA LEU A 56 -5.99 8.87 5.34
C LEU A 56 -4.91 7.87 4.91
N THR A 57 -5.21 6.87 4.08
CA THR A 57 -4.23 5.84 3.68
C THR A 57 -4.15 5.69 2.17
N THR A 58 -2.93 5.57 1.60
CA THR A 58 -2.78 5.46 0.13
C THR A 58 -2.77 4.02 -0.36
N ILE A 59 -1.78 3.23 0.04
CA ILE A 59 -1.57 1.86 -0.44
C ILE A 59 -1.31 0.97 0.76
N GLU A 60 -2.09 -0.10 0.88
CA GLU A 60 -1.98 -1.07 1.96
C GLU A 60 -1.85 -2.49 1.38
N PRO A 61 -0.63 -3.04 1.24
CA PRO A 61 -0.44 -4.48 1.12
C PRO A 61 -1.07 -5.20 2.32
N ASN A 62 -1.87 -6.23 2.03
CA ASN A 62 -2.76 -6.86 3.00
C ASN A 62 -2.61 -8.39 3.02
N PHE A 63 -3.40 -9.07 3.87
CA PHE A 63 -3.51 -10.52 3.95
C PHE A 63 -3.70 -11.17 2.59
N GLN A 64 -3.32 -12.44 2.56
CA GLN A 64 -3.51 -13.29 1.40
C GLN A 64 -2.84 -12.66 0.16
N LEU A 65 -1.74 -11.92 0.33
CA LEU A 65 -0.97 -11.29 -0.76
C LEU A 65 0.46 -11.81 -0.73
N SER A 66 0.93 -12.35 -1.85
CA SER A 66 2.32 -12.79 -2.00
C SER A 66 2.89 -12.50 -3.38
N GLN A 67 4.22 -12.37 -3.46
CA GLN A 67 4.97 -12.12 -4.70
C GLN A 67 4.55 -10.82 -5.42
N TYR A 68 4.27 -9.77 -4.66
CA TYR A 68 3.71 -8.53 -5.21
C TYR A 68 4.78 -7.45 -5.48
N GLN A 69 4.46 -6.51 -6.36
CA GLN A 69 5.34 -5.41 -6.74
C GLN A 69 4.58 -4.09 -6.67
N VAL A 70 5.03 -3.14 -5.87
CA VAL A 70 4.49 -1.76 -5.78
C VAL A 70 5.61 -0.80 -6.15
N TYR A 71 5.59 -0.24 -7.35
CA TYR A 71 6.72 0.55 -7.83
C TYR A 71 6.36 1.79 -8.63
N ASN A 72 7.21 2.82 -8.55
CA ASN A 72 7.07 4.07 -9.31
C ASN A 72 5.69 4.74 -9.18
N ASN A 73 4.98 4.54 -8.07
CA ASN A 73 3.72 5.24 -7.81
C ASN A 73 3.99 6.61 -7.18
N MET A 74 3.13 7.59 -7.50
CA MET A 74 3.06 8.85 -6.77
C MET A 74 1.95 8.77 -5.72
N VAL A 75 2.31 9.03 -4.47
CA VAL A 75 1.42 8.82 -3.32
C VAL A 75 1.36 10.06 -2.44
N ARG A 76 0.18 10.37 -1.90
CA ARG A 76 -0.04 11.45 -0.94
C ARG A 76 -1.04 11.05 0.12
N THR A 77 -0.65 11.24 1.38
CA THR A 77 -1.54 11.20 2.55
C THR A 77 -1.34 12.45 3.39
N VAL A 78 -2.44 12.97 3.97
CA VAL A 78 -2.44 14.18 4.79
C VAL A 78 -2.43 13.85 6.28
N GLN A 79 -2.97 12.70 6.68
CA GLN A 79 -3.20 12.36 8.09
C GLN A 79 -2.29 11.25 8.63
N LYS A 80 -1.62 10.49 7.77
CA LYS A 80 -0.76 9.38 8.21
C LYS A 80 0.70 9.68 8.04
N ASP A 81 1.50 9.01 8.88
CA ASP A 81 2.95 9.18 8.92
C ASP A 81 3.66 8.63 7.67
N TYR A 82 2.99 7.73 6.95
CA TYR A 82 3.53 7.04 5.78
C TYR A 82 2.41 6.87 4.74
N PRO A 83 2.66 7.08 3.46
CA PRO A 83 1.66 6.76 2.44
C PRO A 83 1.42 5.26 2.28
N ILE A 84 2.48 4.44 2.26
CA ILE A 84 2.41 3.00 2.04
C ILE A 84 2.51 2.26 3.37
N HIS A 85 1.47 1.51 3.73
CA HIS A 85 1.35 0.87 5.03
C HIS A 85 1.54 -0.65 4.95
N LEU A 86 2.50 -1.16 5.69
CA LEU A 86 2.75 -2.59 5.85
C LEU A 86 2.20 -3.10 7.19
N TRP A 87 0.90 -2.91 7.41
CA TRP A 87 0.25 -3.19 8.71
C TRP A 87 -0.29 -4.61 8.87
N ARG A 88 -0.27 -5.41 7.80
CA ARG A 88 -0.87 -6.74 7.77
C ARG A 88 0.05 -7.70 7.03
N LYS A 89 -0.06 -8.98 7.38
CA LYS A 89 0.76 -10.03 6.79
C LYS A 89 0.62 -10.05 5.27
N SER A 90 1.71 -9.74 4.61
CA SER A 90 1.92 -9.89 3.18
C SER A 90 3.33 -10.43 2.97
N GLU A 91 3.58 -11.14 1.88
CA GLU A 91 4.81 -11.92 1.75
C GLU A 91 5.53 -11.63 0.43
N ASN A 92 6.86 -11.69 0.46
CA ASN A 92 7.71 -11.67 -0.75
C ASN A 92 7.44 -10.46 -1.66
N GLY A 93 7.22 -9.29 -1.04
CA GLY A 93 6.88 -8.06 -1.72
C GLY A 93 8.10 -7.24 -2.13
N MET A 94 7.96 -6.46 -3.20
CA MET A 94 8.94 -5.48 -3.65
C MET A 94 8.29 -4.10 -3.71
N ILE A 95 8.79 -3.14 -2.93
CA ILE A 95 8.27 -1.78 -2.85
C ILE A 95 9.40 -0.80 -3.18
N ILE A 96 9.44 -0.32 -4.42
CA ILE A 96 10.60 0.44 -4.93
C ILE A 96 10.22 1.69 -5.73
N GLY A 97 11.01 2.76 -5.64
CA GLY A 97 10.84 3.92 -6.53
C GLY A 97 9.57 4.74 -6.31
N ASN A 98 8.79 4.48 -5.26
CA ASN A 98 7.56 5.23 -5.01
C ASN A 98 7.90 6.61 -4.45
N SER A 99 7.18 7.63 -4.91
CA SER A 99 7.41 9.02 -4.55
C SER A 99 6.25 9.59 -3.75
N ALA A 100 6.50 9.99 -2.51
CA ALA A 100 5.53 10.73 -1.71
C ALA A 100 5.61 12.22 -2.02
N PHE A 101 4.47 12.86 -2.24
CA PHE A 101 4.40 14.31 -2.45
C PHE A 101 3.39 14.94 -1.50
N ASP A 102 3.65 16.19 -1.12
CA ASP A 102 2.74 17.00 -0.30
C ASP A 102 2.18 16.29 0.94
N THR A 103 3.07 15.60 1.65
CA THR A 103 2.78 14.89 2.89
C THR A 103 3.26 15.72 4.08
N THR A 104 2.38 15.92 5.06
CA THR A 104 2.68 16.70 6.28
C THR A 104 3.56 15.96 7.29
N SER A 105 3.80 14.66 7.06
CA SER A 105 4.52 13.77 7.96
C SER A 105 5.87 13.30 7.37
N THR A 106 6.66 12.63 8.22
CA THR A 106 8.12 12.42 8.14
C THR A 106 8.69 11.85 6.82
N LYS A 107 10.04 11.83 6.71
CA LYS A 107 10.84 11.49 5.50
C LYS A 107 10.54 10.15 4.80
N ASN A 108 9.82 9.22 5.41
CA ASN A 108 9.68 7.85 4.89
C ASN A 108 8.38 7.66 4.10
N VAL A 109 8.46 7.00 2.94
CA VAL A 109 7.28 6.71 2.09
C VAL A 109 6.57 5.42 2.52
N VAL A 110 7.33 4.48 3.09
CA VAL A 110 6.85 3.17 3.52
C VAL A 110 6.99 3.08 5.03
N SER A 111 5.98 2.53 5.70
CA SER A 111 6.02 2.37 7.15
C SER A 111 7.28 1.62 7.61
N PRO A 112 8.04 2.14 8.60
CA PRO A 112 9.23 1.49 9.14
C PRO A 112 8.89 0.43 10.18
N TYR A 113 7.69 0.49 10.76
CA TYR A 113 7.22 -0.41 11.80
C TYR A 113 6.66 -1.72 11.24
N SER A 114 6.72 -2.74 12.10
CA SER A 114 5.97 -3.99 12.04
C SER A 114 4.45 -3.73 12.16
N SER A 115 3.64 -4.75 11.90
CA SER A 115 2.19 -4.70 12.08
C SER A 115 1.82 -4.26 13.50
N PRO A 116 0.63 -3.64 13.69
CA PRO A 116 0.13 -3.34 15.02
C PRO A 116 0.09 -4.58 15.93
N THR A 117 0.18 -4.40 17.24
CA THR A 117 0.12 -5.50 18.21
C THR A 117 -1.06 -6.44 17.96
N GLY A 118 -0.79 -7.74 17.90
CA GLY A 118 -1.79 -8.79 17.67
C GLY A 118 -2.02 -9.13 16.19
N TRP A 119 -1.30 -8.49 15.28
CA TRP A 119 -1.31 -8.79 13.85
C TRP A 119 0.03 -9.42 13.44
N ASP A 120 -0.03 -10.35 12.49
CA ASP A 120 1.17 -10.91 11.90
C ASP A 120 1.88 -9.89 11.01
N ASP A 121 3.21 -9.93 11.04
CA ASP A 121 4.06 -9.03 10.30
C ASP A 121 4.13 -9.37 8.80
N PRO A 122 4.41 -8.37 7.94
CA PRO A 122 4.86 -8.62 6.59
C PRO A 122 6.22 -9.33 6.59
N GLU A 123 6.38 -10.32 5.70
CA GLU A 123 7.57 -11.17 5.63
C GLU A 123 8.28 -11.00 4.27
N ASN A 124 9.61 -10.96 4.29
CA ASN A 124 10.45 -10.88 3.08
C ASN A 124 10.12 -9.69 2.16
N ILE A 125 9.90 -8.51 2.73
CA ILE A 125 9.60 -7.30 1.95
C ILE A 125 10.88 -6.53 1.60
N PHE A 126 11.21 -6.46 0.31
CA PHE A 126 12.28 -5.63 -0.21
C PHE A 126 11.80 -4.19 -0.42
N LYS A 127 12.53 -3.22 0.14
CA LYS A 127 12.21 -1.78 0.07
C LYS A 127 13.46 -1.02 -0.38
N ASP A 128 13.35 -0.25 -1.46
CA ASP A 128 14.49 0.53 -1.97
C ASP A 128 14.03 1.80 -2.71
N ASN A 129 14.84 2.86 -2.67
CA ASN A 129 14.65 4.09 -3.43
C ASN A 129 13.22 4.69 -3.37
N ASN A 130 12.53 4.61 -2.22
CA ASN A 130 11.24 5.29 -2.04
C ASN A 130 11.49 6.68 -1.45
N LEU A 131 11.03 7.74 -2.13
CA LEU A 131 11.45 9.11 -1.88
C LEU A 131 10.29 9.99 -1.41
N ASN A 132 10.46 10.66 -0.27
CA ASN A 132 9.59 11.77 0.08
C ASN A 132 10.13 13.05 -0.60
N LEU A 133 9.38 13.56 -1.58
CA LEU A 133 9.80 14.69 -2.40
C LEU A 133 9.87 16.00 -1.60
N GLN A 134 9.07 16.17 -0.54
CA GLN A 134 9.16 17.37 0.32
C GLN A 134 10.32 17.32 1.30
N ALA A 135 10.72 16.12 1.76
CA ALA A 135 11.92 15.95 2.59
C ALA A 135 13.23 16.32 1.87
N SER A 136 13.21 16.38 0.53
CA SER A 136 14.38 16.70 -0.30
C SER A 136 14.61 18.20 -0.53
N ILE A 137 13.68 19.07 -0.09
CA ILE A 137 13.73 20.54 -0.31
C ILE A 137 14.36 21.28 0.89
N GLY A 138 14.92 20.54 1.85
CA GLY A 138 15.44 21.08 3.12
C GLY A 138 16.94 20.94 3.36
N ASN A 139 17.79 21.08 2.33
CA ASN A 139 19.25 21.19 2.46
C ASN A 139 19.76 22.47 1.81
#